data_AF-A0A517YL62-F1
#
_entry.id   AF-A0A517YL62-F1
#
_cell.length_a   1.000
_cell.length_b   1.000
_cell.length_c   1.000
_cell.angle_alpha   90.00
_cell.angle_beta   90.00
_cell.angle_gamma   90.00
#
_symmetry.space_group_name_H-M   'P 1'
#
loop_
_entity.id
_entity.type
_entity.pdbx_description
1 polymer ?
#
loop_
_entity_poly.entity_id
_entity_poly.type
_entity_poly.pdbx_seq_one_letter_code
_entity_poly.pdbx_strand_id
1 'polypeptide(L)'
;MRHWHLCIAFGGLALAPLVTPFQLGNAEERVYRSVADLRPRMWDELHQSRYTERWTHRGVELFNDHMNIVCGTNLQDARRAAAEATRAWKDAGDLADQFTKVHRERSFGIGVLQIVIDKEPLRDRDAPLTTLNVVGLKSQITLHVTPGGPTLDQQAERLREATVLAFLRTTELDVQYPDWVAEGIAGYLAQRGESEDALARVAPKPTTANIGGQQWRAIREKPDVLTPAADVRAESIARIKFLLEGEDSSHAPAFFAMLRASAQDVARRRPGEGLVKTSQGEVQPSFAGDEGNRLFAQLEPQFVSWQREPLAGQPIYRPASNISPEMEMLQREMILALKLLQRQTVPEQVSVNTKVVVFKQDEAPVAKADSGKQLAIADPQRAFDEFVNGDQQPWATRDIDGSLLLSSNLPRLAQLFGEDGRRFHRIRQNDHWVLAIKLGKGRTLTAWLEESDETPLRPEARFAIVDPSKPAANMPAPPPAAQPQAELGAPVVAPQPQQATARANSAPPGDQPVGQWRAKAIEPNK
;
A
#
# COMPACT_ATOMS: atom_id res chain seq x y z
N MET A 1 30.47 47.01 -30.73
CA MET A 1 29.99 46.14 -29.64
C MET A 1 28.55 46.54 -29.34
N ARG A 2 27.58 45.62 -29.43
CA ARG A 2 26.14 45.92 -29.21
C ARG A 2 25.62 44.99 -28.12
N HIS A 3 25.11 45.53 -27.03
CA HIS A 3 24.39 44.77 -26.02
C HIS A 3 22.93 44.62 -26.43
N TRP A 4 22.38 43.41 -26.24
CA TRP A 4 20.95 43.14 -26.33
C TRP A 4 20.43 42.94 -24.91
N HIS A 5 19.49 43.78 -24.49
CA HIS A 5 18.72 43.55 -23.27
C HIS A 5 17.48 42.72 -23.64
N LEU A 6 17.42 41.48 -23.15
CA LEU A 6 16.24 40.63 -23.29
C LEU A 6 15.33 40.85 -22.08
N CYS A 7 14.29 41.66 -22.24
CA CYS A 7 13.25 41.81 -21.24
C CYS A 7 12.30 40.60 -21.29
N ILE A 8 12.38 39.71 -20.30
CA ILE A 8 11.42 38.61 -20.14
C ILE A 8 10.24 39.12 -19.29
N ALA A 9 9.07 39.21 -19.89
CA ALA A 9 7.84 39.54 -19.17
C ALA A 9 7.30 38.29 -18.45
N PHE A 10 7.10 38.40 -17.13
CA PHE A 10 6.39 37.38 -16.35
C PHE A 10 4.88 37.43 -16.67
N GLY A 11 4.46 36.61 -17.63
CA GLY A 11 3.05 36.28 -17.82
C GLY A 11 2.58 35.35 -16.70
N GLY A 12 1.61 35.79 -15.89
CA GLY A 12 1.04 34.98 -14.82
C GLY A 12 0.26 33.80 -15.35
N LEU A 13 0.86 32.61 -15.32
CA LEU A 13 0.19 31.34 -15.60
C LEU A 13 -0.70 30.97 -14.40
N ALA A 14 -1.98 31.30 -14.49
CA ALA A 14 -2.97 30.79 -13.57
C ALA A 14 -3.09 29.26 -13.73
N LEU A 15 -2.76 28.52 -12.67
CA LEU A 15 -2.99 27.08 -12.58
C LEU A 15 -4.50 26.81 -12.51
N ALA A 16 -5.15 26.74 -13.67
CA ALA A 16 -6.45 26.10 -13.77
C ALA A 16 -6.27 24.59 -13.52
N PRO A 17 -7.10 23.94 -12.69
CA PRO A 17 -7.05 22.49 -12.53
C PRO A 17 -7.37 21.83 -13.87
N LEU A 18 -6.53 20.88 -14.28
CA LEU A 18 -6.77 19.98 -15.42
C LEU A 18 -7.86 18.97 -15.07
N VAL A 19 -9.08 19.47 -14.84
CA VAL A 19 -10.29 18.66 -14.95
C VAL A 19 -10.46 18.39 -16.44
N THR A 20 -10.15 17.17 -16.87
CA THR A 20 -10.56 16.70 -18.20
C THR A 20 -12.08 16.84 -18.28
N PRO A 21 -12.63 17.66 -19.19
CA PRO A 21 -14.08 17.80 -19.30
C PRO A 21 -14.65 16.48 -19.79
N PHE A 22 -15.35 15.78 -18.91
CA PHE A 22 -16.25 14.69 -19.29
C PHE A 22 -17.24 15.29 -20.30
N GLN A 23 -17.15 14.90 -21.58
CA GLN A 23 -18.04 15.41 -22.62
C GLN A 23 -19.45 14.83 -22.47
N LEU A 24 -20.18 15.35 -21.49
CA LEU A 24 -21.63 15.24 -21.35
C LEU A 24 -22.29 16.08 -22.45
N GLY A 25 -22.36 15.53 -23.66
CA GLY A 25 -22.82 16.30 -24.81
C GLY A 25 -22.89 15.54 -26.13
N ASN A 26 -23.69 14.47 -26.19
CA ASN A 26 -24.46 14.09 -27.38
C ASN A 26 -25.69 13.28 -26.93
N ALA A 27 -26.80 13.39 -27.66
CA ALA A 27 -28.12 12.96 -27.22
C ALA A 27 -28.22 11.43 -26.92
N GLU A 28 -29.14 11.07 -26.01
CA GLU A 28 -29.46 9.68 -25.66
C GLU A 28 -30.06 8.88 -26.83
N GLU A 29 -29.21 8.41 -27.75
CA GLU A 29 -29.65 7.59 -28.88
C GLU A 29 -29.98 6.16 -28.42
N ARG A 30 -31.27 5.90 -28.18
CA ARG A 30 -31.78 4.56 -27.83
C ARG A 30 -31.75 3.62 -29.05
N VAL A 31 -30.59 3.02 -29.30
CA VAL A 31 -30.39 2.06 -30.41
C VAL A 31 -31.04 0.70 -30.09
N TYR A 32 -32.30 0.54 -30.48
CA TYR A 32 -32.98 -0.76 -30.44
C TYR A 32 -32.40 -1.71 -31.51
N ARG A 33 -31.77 -2.82 -31.09
CA ARG A 33 -31.36 -3.92 -31.98
C ARG A 33 -32.41 -5.03 -32.01
N SER A 34 -32.55 -5.66 -33.18
CA SER A 34 -33.49 -6.76 -33.44
C SER A 34 -33.29 -7.95 -32.48
N VAL A 35 -34.41 -8.53 -32.03
CA VAL A 35 -34.51 -9.53 -30.94
C VAL A 35 -34.29 -10.97 -31.44
N ALA A 36 -33.89 -11.17 -32.69
CA ALA A 36 -33.99 -12.46 -33.39
C ALA A 36 -32.89 -13.50 -33.08
N ASP A 37 -31.87 -13.19 -32.27
CA ASP A 37 -30.82 -14.17 -31.90
C ASP A 37 -30.55 -14.15 -30.39
N LEU A 38 -31.13 -15.13 -29.69
CA LEU A 38 -31.05 -15.32 -28.23
C LEU A 38 -29.74 -15.99 -27.77
N ARG A 39 -28.82 -16.30 -28.70
CA ARG A 39 -27.54 -16.93 -28.35
C ARG A 39 -26.59 -15.92 -27.65
N PRO A 40 -25.83 -16.34 -26.63
CA PRO A 40 -24.71 -15.55 -26.11
C PRO A 40 -23.59 -15.50 -27.17
N ARG A 41 -23.71 -14.57 -28.12
CA ARG A 41 -22.65 -14.30 -29.11
C ARG A 41 -21.43 -13.72 -28.40
N MET A 42 -20.25 -14.25 -28.71
CA MET A 42 -18.97 -13.62 -28.37
C MET A 42 -18.82 -12.28 -29.13
N TRP A 43 -18.01 -11.40 -28.54
CA TRP A 43 -17.79 -10.04 -28.98
C TRP A 43 -16.82 -9.98 -30.18
N ASP A 44 -17.20 -9.28 -31.24
CA ASP A 44 -16.38 -9.06 -32.44
C ASP A 44 -15.86 -7.61 -32.49
N GLU A 45 -14.77 -7.34 -33.20
CA GLU A 45 -14.15 -6.01 -33.33
C GLU A 45 -15.10 -5.00 -33.99
N LEU A 46 -15.95 -5.47 -34.92
CA LEU A 46 -17.08 -4.73 -35.49
C LEU A 46 -18.18 -4.33 -34.48
N HIS A 47 -18.01 -4.65 -33.19
CA HIS A 47 -18.87 -4.21 -32.09
C HIS A 47 -18.20 -3.21 -31.12
N GLN A 48 -16.97 -2.77 -31.41
CA GLN A 48 -16.41 -1.58 -30.74
C GLN A 48 -17.37 -0.40 -30.94
N SER A 49 -17.92 0.09 -29.83
CA SER A 49 -18.96 1.12 -29.84
C SER A 49 -18.36 2.47 -30.19
N ARG A 50 -19.00 3.23 -31.09
CA ARG A 50 -18.68 4.65 -31.31
C ARG A 50 -19.04 5.54 -30.11
N TYR A 51 -19.80 5.00 -29.16
CA TYR A 51 -20.34 5.69 -27.99
C TYR A 51 -19.85 5.01 -26.72
N THR A 52 -19.39 5.80 -25.74
CA THR A 52 -18.92 5.34 -24.43
C THR A 52 -20.05 4.83 -23.53
N GLU A 53 -21.29 5.23 -23.80
CA GLU A 53 -22.50 4.84 -23.08
C GLU A 53 -23.62 4.54 -24.09
N ARG A 54 -24.35 3.44 -23.90
CA ARG A 54 -25.55 3.11 -24.68
C ARG A 54 -26.57 2.31 -23.88
N TRP A 55 -27.83 2.37 -24.29
CA TRP A 55 -28.91 1.54 -23.75
C TRP A 55 -29.22 0.37 -24.68
N THR A 56 -29.29 -0.85 -24.15
CA THR A 56 -29.63 -2.07 -24.90
C THR A 56 -30.70 -2.91 -24.20
N HIS A 57 -31.10 -4.02 -24.82
CA HIS A 57 -31.97 -5.01 -24.20
C HIS A 57 -31.38 -5.67 -22.93
N ARG A 58 -30.05 -5.58 -22.73
CA ARG A 58 -29.35 -6.10 -21.53
C ARG A 58 -29.28 -5.07 -20.40
N GLY A 59 -29.73 -3.84 -20.64
CA GLY A 59 -29.60 -2.70 -19.74
C GLY A 59 -28.62 -1.66 -20.27
N VAL A 60 -27.96 -0.95 -19.36
CA VAL A 60 -26.96 0.07 -19.68
C VAL A 60 -25.65 -0.62 -20.04
N GLU A 61 -25.03 -0.23 -21.16
CA GLU A 61 -23.69 -0.69 -21.53
C GLU A 61 -22.70 0.49 -21.56
N LEU A 62 -21.58 0.36 -20.85
CA LEU A 62 -20.48 1.34 -20.80
C LEU A 62 -19.18 0.74 -21.36
N PHE A 63 -18.40 1.58 -22.05
CA PHE A 63 -17.22 1.19 -22.83
C PHE A 63 -16.02 2.07 -22.46
N ASN A 64 -14.89 1.42 -22.18
CA ASN A 64 -13.57 2.02 -22.07
C ASN A 64 -12.57 1.09 -22.78
N ASP A 65 -11.36 1.56 -23.08
CA ASP A 65 -10.35 0.83 -23.85
C ASP A 65 -10.12 -0.60 -23.33
N HIS A 66 -10.10 -0.78 -22.00
CA HIS A 66 -9.82 -2.07 -21.37
C HIS A 66 -11.06 -2.90 -21.00
N MET A 67 -12.23 -2.26 -20.88
CA MET A 67 -13.39 -2.86 -20.22
C MET A 67 -14.73 -2.52 -20.85
N ASN A 68 -15.62 -3.50 -20.86
CA ASN A 68 -17.04 -3.32 -21.14
C ASN A 68 -17.87 -3.66 -19.90
N ILE A 69 -18.85 -2.83 -19.57
CA ILE A 69 -19.75 -3.03 -18.43
C ILE A 69 -21.18 -3.16 -18.96
N VAL A 70 -21.87 -4.22 -18.58
CA VAL A 70 -23.28 -4.46 -18.88
C VAL A 70 -24.04 -4.43 -17.55
N CYS A 71 -24.95 -3.48 -17.39
CA CYS A 71 -25.65 -3.24 -16.13
C CYS A 71 -27.17 -3.35 -16.28
N GLY A 72 -27.73 -4.40 -15.67
CA GLY A 72 -29.16 -4.68 -15.64
C GLY A 72 -29.94 -3.84 -14.63
N THR A 73 -29.29 -3.23 -13.63
CA THR A 73 -29.94 -2.44 -12.57
C THR A 73 -30.26 -1.02 -13.03
N ASN A 74 -29.28 -0.11 -13.02
CA ASN A 74 -29.43 1.31 -13.34
C ASN A 74 -28.11 1.95 -13.84
N LEU A 75 -28.21 3.17 -14.37
CA LEU A 75 -27.07 3.92 -14.95
C LEU A 75 -26.04 4.38 -13.90
N GLN A 76 -26.47 4.70 -12.68
CA GLN A 76 -25.57 5.13 -11.60
C GLN A 76 -24.67 3.97 -11.16
N ASP A 77 -25.23 2.76 -11.00
CA ASP A 77 -24.47 1.55 -10.71
C ASP A 77 -23.44 1.26 -11.82
N ALA A 78 -23.85 1.39 -13.09
CA ALA A 78 -22.94 1.21 -14.23
C ALA A 78 -21.74 2.17 -14.17
N ARG A 79 -22.01 3.47 -13.97
CA ARG A 79 -20.97 4.51 -13.88
C ARG A 79 -20.09 4.37 -12.64
N ARG A 80 -20.67 3.93 -11.50
CA ARG A 80 -19.95 3.64 -10.25
C ARG A 80 -18.98 2.47 -10.44
N ALA A 81 -19.44 1.38 -11.04
CA ALA A 81 -18.60 0.24 -11.37
C ALA A 81 -17.49 0.60 -12.37
N ALA A 82 -17.79 1.44 -13.37
CA ALA A 82 -16.78 1.96 -14.30
C ALA A 82 -15.67 2.74 -13.58
N ALA A 83 -16.02 3.59 -12.62
CA ALA A 83 -15.07 4.38 -11.84
C ALA A 83 -14.18 3.48 -10.95
N GLU A 84 -14.78 2.55 -10.21
CA GLU A 84 -14.05 1.64 -9.32
C GLU A 84 -13.12 0.68 -10.11
N ALA A 85 -13.61 0.09 -11.20
CA ALA A 85 -12.79 -0.77 -12.06
C ALA A 85 -11.67 0.01 -12.78
N THR A 86 -11.96 1.21 -13.31
CA THR A 86 -10.92 2.05 -13.96
C THR A 86 -9.84 2.47 -12.96
N ARG A 87 -10.23 2.80 -11.72
CA ARG A 87 -9.28 3.07 -10.63
C ARG A 87 -8.42 1.85 -10.31
N ALA A 88 -9.02 0.69 -10.06
CA ALA A 88 -8.29 -0.54 -9.74
C ALA A 88 -7.34 -0.97 -10.86
N TRP A 89 -7.76 -0.84 -12.13
CA TRP A 89 -6.93 -1.11 -13.29
C TRP A 89 -5.72 -0.17 -13.37
N LYS A 90 -5.91 1.13 -13.08
CA LYS A 90 -4.83 2.10 -13.00
C LYS A 90 -3.89 1.80 -11.82
N ASP A 91 -4.42 1.56 -10.63
CA ASP A 91 -3.63 1.27 -9.42
C ASP A 91 -2.77 0.00 -9.61
N ALA A 92 -3.26 -0.98 -10.36
CA ALA A 92 -2.50 -2.16 -10.79
C ALA A 92 -1.40 -1.82 -11.81
N GLY A 93 -1.67 -0.93 -12.78
CA GLY A 93 -0.66 -0.42 -13.72
C GLY A 93 0.47 0.35 -13.03
N ASP A 94 0.12 1.30 -12.16
CA ASP A 94 1.07 2.14 -11.40
C ASP A 94 1.98 1.27 -10.50
N LEU A 95 1.48 0.13 -9.99
CA LEU A 95 2.30 -0.87 -9.28
C LEU A 95 3.12 -1.74 -10.24
N ALA A 96 2.53 -2.19 -11.35
CA ALA A 96 3.19 -3.02 -12.35
C ALA A 96 4.41 -2.32 -12.98
N ASP A 97 4.34 -1.00 -13.16
CA ASP A 97 5.44 -0.16 -13.66
C ASP A 97 6.78 -0.35 -12.94
N GLN A 98 6.76 -0.79 -11.68
CA GLN A 98 7.96 -1.00 -10.89
C GLN A 98 8.73 -2.27 -11.30
N PHE A 99 8.08 -3.22 -11.98
CA PHE A 99 8.67 -4.52 -12.34
C PHE A 99 8.40 -5.00 -13.77
N THR A 100 7.40 -4.46 -14.49
CA THR A 100 7.11 -4.81 -15.90
C THR A 100 6.54 -3.62 -16.68
N LYS A 101 6.74 -3.62 -18.01
CA LYS A 101 6.20 -2.61 -18.93
C LYS A 101 5.19 -3.16 -19.95
N VAL A 102 4.87 -4.46 -19.89
CA VAL A 102 3.93 -5.13 -20.82
C VAL A 102 2.57 -4.41 -20.84
N HIS A 103 2.11 -3.94 -19.69
CA HIS A 103 0.82 -3.25 -19.56
C HIS A 103 0.78 -1.86 -20.25
N ARG A 104 1.93 -1.31 -20.69
CA ARG A 104 2.03 -0.06 -21.46
C ARG A 104 2.00 -0.27 -22.98
N GLU A 105 1.98 -1.51 -23.46
CA GLU A 105 1.87 -1.78 -24.89
C GLU A 105 0.52 -1.30 -25.43
N ARG A 106 0.48 -0.73 -26.64
CA ARG A 106 -0.76 -0.16 -27.20
C ARG A 106 -1.88 -1.21 -27.38
N SER A 107 -1.52 -2.47 -27.56
CA SER A 107 -2.42 -3.62 -27.66
C SER A 107 -2.85 -4.19 -26.31
N PHE A 108 -2.27 -3.72 -25.20
CA PHE A 108 -2.52 -4.31 -23.89
C PHE A 108 -3.96 -4.12 -23.43
N GLY A 109 -4.57 -5.23 -23.03
CA GLY A 109 -5.85 -5.22 -22.33
C GLY A 109 -7.05 -4.74 -23.14
N ILE A 110 -6.96 -4.56 -24.47
CA ILE A 110 -8.09 -4.02 -25.25
C ILE A 110 -9.33 -4.92 -25.12
N GLY A 111 -10.37 -4.41 -24.46
CA GLY A 111 -11.62 -5.11 -24.21
C GLY A 111 -11.50 -6.47 -23.52
N VAL A 112 -10.45 -6.70 -22.72
CA VAL A 112 -10.19 -8.00 -22.05
C VAL A 112 -11.07 -8.22 -20.81
N LEU A 113 -11.60 -7.14 -20.22
CA LEU A 113 -12.46 -7.21 -19.06
C LEU A 113 -13.92 -6.99 -19.45
N GLN A 114 -14.80 -7.91 -19.03
CA GLN A 114 -16.24 -7.72 -19.06
C GLN A 114 -16.79 -7.71 -17.64
N ILE A 115 -17.60 -6.72 -17.30
CA ILE A 115 -18.27 -6.61 -16.01
C ILE A 115 -19.78 -6.73 -16.28
N VAL A 116 -20.46 -7.64 -15.58
CA VAL A 116 -21.90 -7.88 -15.72
C VAL A 116 -22.55 -7.65 -14.36
N ILE A 117 -23.33 -6.57 -14.23
CA ILE A 117 -24.13 -6.29 -13.04
C ILE A 117 -25.53 -6.83 -13.31
N ASP A 118 -25.86 -7.96 -12.70
CA ASP A 118 -27.14 -8.63 -12.84
C ASP A 118 -28.10 -8.21 -11.71
N LYS A 119 -29.38 -8.05 -12.07
CA LYS A 119 -30.49 -7.76 -11.15
C LYS A 119 -31.38 -8.97 -10.88
N GLU A 120 -31.20 -10.08 -11.59
CA GLU A 120 -31.99 -11.29 -11.33
C GLU A 120 -31.72 -11.80 -9.90
N PRO A 121 -32.77 -12.11 -9.12
CA PRO A 121 -32.60 -12.70 -7.80
C PRO A 121 -31.86 -14.03 -7.92
N LEU A 122 -30.86 -14.23 -7.05
CA LEU A 122 -30.10 -15.48 -6.99
C LEU A 122 -31.07 -16.66 -6.75
N ARG A 123 -31.21 -17.52 -7.76
CA ARG A 123 -32.15 -18.66 -7.74
C ARG A 123 -31.66 -19.79 -6.82
N ASP A 124 -30.36 -19.85 -6.56
CA ASP A 124 -29.73 -20.74 -5.61
C ASP A 124 -29.24 -19.93 -4.41
N ARG A 125 -29.50 -20.45 -3.21
CA ARG A 125 -29.18 -19.82 -1.92
C ARG A 125 -27.66 -19.69 -1.72
N ASP A 126 -26.90 -20.62 -2.28
CA ASP A 126 -25.45 -20.73 -2.06
C ASP A 126 -24.64 -20.16 -3.25
N ALA A 127 -25.32 -19.45 -4.17
CA ALA A 127 -24.70 -18.80 -5.32
C ALA A 127 -23.78 -17.63 -4.91
N PRO A 128 -22.64 -17.45 -5.59
CA PRO A 128 -21.71 -16.35 -5.33
C PRO A 128 -22.30 -14.98 -5.72
N LEU A 129 -22.03 -13.96 -4.90
CA LEU A 129 -22.42 -12.56 -5.16
C LEU A 129 -21.56 -11.91 -6.23
N THR A 130 -20.25 -12.17 -6.14
CA THR A 130 -19.26 -11.76 -7.12
C THR A 130 -18.59 -13.02 -7.66
N THR A 131 -18.42 -13.11 -8.97
CA THR A 131 -17.57 -14.12 -9.60
C THR A 131 -16.62 -13.47 -10.57
N LEU A 132 -15.39 -13.98 -10.62
CA LEU A 132 -14.41 -13.72 -11.66
C LEU A 132 -14.20 -15.04 -12.41
N ASN A 133 -14.82 -15.14 -13.58
CA ASN A 133 -14.71 -16.28 -14.46
C ASN A 133 -13.85 -15.91 -15.68
N VAL A 134 -13.09 -16.85 -16.23
CA VAL A 134 -12.42 -16.65 -17.52
C VAL A 134 -13.33 -17.20 -18.62
N VAL A 135 -13.78 -16.32 -19.52
CA VAL A 135 -14.71 -16.64 -20.61
C VAL A 135 -14.00 -16.42 -21.94
N GLY A 136 -13.44 -17.50 -22.48
CA GLY A 136 -12.56 -17.43 -23.65
C GLY A 136 -11.26 -16.69 -23.32
N LEU A 137 -10.94 -15.65 -24.08
CA LEU A 137 -9.76 -14.81 -23.86
C LEU A 137 -10.03 -13.62 -22.90
N LYS A 138 -11.25 -13.50 -22.36
CA LYS A 138 -11.68 -12.38 -21.53
C LYS A 138 -11.88 -12.80 -20.09
N SER A 139 -11.52 -11.92 -19.17
CA SER A 139 -11.97 -12.01 -17.78
C SER A 139 -13.39 -11.45 -17.70
N GLN A 140 -14.32 -12.22 -17.15
CA GLN A 140 -15.69 -11.78 -16.87
C GLN A 140 -15.92 -11.71 -15.35
N ILE A 141 -16.14 -10.49 -14.86
CA ILE A 141 -16.67 -10.24 -13.52
C ILE A 141 -18.19 -10.24 -13.61
N THR A 142 -18.88 -11.04 -12.79
CA THR A 142 -20.33 -10.94 -12.61
C THR A 142 -20.64 -10.55 -11.17
N LEU A 143 -21.41 -9.48 -11.00
CA LEU A 143 -21.90 -8.92 -9.74
C LEU A 143 -23.42 -9.08 -9.68
N HIS A 144 -23.95 -9.65 -8.59
CA HIS A 144 -25.38 -9.73 -8.36
C HIS A 144 -25.83 -8.62 -7.41
N VAL A 145 -26.65 -7.69 -7.90
CA VAL A 145 -27.16 -6.53 -7.17
C VAL A 145 -28.69 -6.61 -7.17
N THR A 146 -29.23 -7.24 -6.14
CA THR A 146 -30.64 -7.63 -6.04
C THR A 146 -31.30 -6.98 -4.81
N PRO A 147 -32.63 -6.76 -4.80
CA PRO A 147 -33.32 -6.28 -3.60
C PRO A 147 -33.08 -7.22 -2.40
N GLY A 148 -32.61 -6.68 -1.27
CA GLY A 148 -32.22 -7.45 -0.08
C GLY A 148 -30.81 -8.08 -0.14
N GLY A 149 -30.16 -8.07 -1.31
CA GLY A 149 -28.74 -8.35 -1.46
C GLY A 149 -27.87 -7.13 -1.17
N PRO A 150 -26.53 -7.31 -1.09
CA PRO A 150 -25.62 -6.19 -0.87
C PRO A 150 -25.55 -5.26 -2.07
N THR A 151 -25.49 -3.96 -1.79
CA THR A 151 -25.41 -2.92 -2.82
C THR A 151 -24.07 -2.94 -3.56
N LEU A 152 -23.98 -2.26 -4.71
CA LEU A 152 -22.73 -2.12 -5.43
C LEU A 152 -21.61 -1.49 -4.57
N ASP A 153 -21.93 -0.51 -3.72
CA ASP A 153 -20.94 0.09 -2.82
C ASP A 153 -20.43 -0.92 -1.77
N GLN A 154 -21.29 -1.84 -1.29
CA GLN A 154 -20.89 -2.94 -0.41
C GLN A 154 -20.10 -4.05 -1.12
N GLN A 155 -20.10 -4.06 -2.46
CA GLN A 155 -19.32 -4.97 -3.30
C GLN A 155 -18.11 -4.26 -3.97
N ALA A 156 -17.85 -2.99 -3.68
CA ALA A 156 -16.84 -2.19 -4.37
C ALA A 156 -15.41 -2.74 -4.19
N GLU A 157 -15.04 -3.18 -2.97
CA GLU A 157 -13.77 -3.86 -2.70
C GLU A 157 -13.60 -5.11 -3.60
N ARG A 158 -14.63 -5.96 -3.67
CA ARG A 158 -14.61 -7.18 -4.50
C ARG A 158 -14.54 -6.88 -5.99
N LEU A 159 -15.19 -5.82 -6.46
CA LEU A 159 -15.07 -5.36 -7.84
C LEU A 159 -13.64 -4.88 -8.16
N ARG A 160 -13.04 -4.06 -7.28
CA ARG A 160 -11.65 -3.61 -7.43
C ARG A 160 -10.69 -4.80 -7.45
N GLU A 161 -10.83 -5.71 -6.48
CA GLU A 161 -10.02 -6.91 -6.36
C GLU A 161 -10.09 -7.80 -7.61
N ALA A 162 -11.29 -8.15 -8.06
CA ALA A 162 -11.50 -8.95 -9.25
C ALA A 162 -10.96 -8.25 -10.53
N THR A 163 -10.96 -6.91 -10.55
CA THR A 163 -10.35 -6.11 -11.62
C THR A 163 -8.83 -6.19 -11.61
N VAL A 164 -8.18 -6.15 -10.42
CA VAL A 164 -6.73 -6.34 -10.30
C VAL A 164 -6.33 -7.77 -10.69
N LEU A 165 -7.10 -8.79 -10.30
CA LEU A 165 -6.86 -10.17 -10.73
C LEU A 165 -7.00 -10.32 -12.26
N ALA A 166 -7.99 -9.67 -12.88
CA ALA A 166 -8.11 -9.64 -14.34
C ALA A 166 -6.92 -8.94 -15.02
N PHE A 167 -6.36 -7.88 -14.41
CA PHE A 167 -5.12 -7.23 -14.87
C PHE A 167 -3.91 -8.17 -14.77
N LEU A 168 -3.73 -8.83 -13.62
CA LEU A 168 -2.65 -9.81 -13.38
C LEU A 168 -2.77 -11.00 -14.36
N ARG A 169 -3.99 -11.45 -14.66
CA ARG A 169 -4.26 -12.48 -15.66
C ARG A 169 -3.93 -12.03 -17.09
N THR A 170 -4.27 -10.79 -17.44
CA THR A 170 -3.99 -10.21 -18.76
C THR A 170 -2.48 -10.03 -18.99
N THR A 171 -1.72 -9.82 -17.92
CA THR A 171 -0.25 -9.76 -17.93
C THR A 171 0.42 -11.13 -17.70
N GLU A 172 -0.36 -12.22 -17.59
CA GLU A 172 0.05 -13.60 -17.24
C GLU A 172 0.86 -13.76 -15.94
N LEU A 173 0.83 -12.73 -15.09
CA LEU A 173 1.59 -12.65 -13.84
C LEU A 173 1.04 -13.56 -12.74
N ASP A 174 -0.27 -13.79 -12.75
CA ASP A 174 -0.95 -14.70 -11.83
C ASP A 174 -0.46 -16.16 -11.94
N VAL A 175 0.10 -16.55 -13.08
CA VAL A 175 0.68 -17.90 -13.30
C VAL A 175 2.17 -17.96 -12.94
N GLN A 176 2.84 -16.82 -12.75
CA GLN A 176 4.27 -16.74 -12.42
C GLN A 176 4.56 -16.56 -10.94
N TYR A 177 3.59 -15.98 -10.22
CA TYR A 177 3.71 -15.71 -8.80
C TYR A 177 3.04 -16.84 -8.01
N PRO A 178 3.51 -17.16 -6.80
CA PRO A 178 2.74 -17.97 -5.87
C PRO A 178 1.35 -17.36 -5.65
N ASP A 179 0.31 -18.19 -5.51
CA ASP A 179 -1.09 -17.73 -5.40
C ASP A 179 -1.27 -16.61 -4.36
N TRP A 180 -0.62 -16.74 -3.20
CA TRP A 180 -0.67 -15.74 -2.13
C TRP A 180 -0.11 -14.36 -2.54
N VAL A 181 0.82 -14.29 -3.49
CA VAL A 181 1.35 -13.03 -4.02
C VAL A 181 0.34 -12.38 -4.96
N ALA A 182 -0.22 -13.13 -5.91
CA ALA A 182 -1.21 -12.60 -6.85
C ALA A 182 -2.50 -12.16 -6.13
N GLU A 183 -3.01 -13.00 -5.21
CA GLU A 183 -4.15 -12.69 -4.36
C GLU A 183 -3.85 -11.55 -3.37
N GLY A 184 -2.67 -11.55 -2.75
CA GLY A 184 -2.27 -10.51 -1.81
C GLY A 184 -2.12 -9.13 -2.47
N ILE A 185 -1.58 -9.07 -3.70
CA ILE A 185 -1.52 -7.84 -4.50
C ILE A 185 -2.93 -7.35 -4.83
N ALA A 186 -3.82 -8.25 -5.26
CA ALA A 186 -5.19 -7.90 -5.60
C ALA A 186 -5.98 -7.34 -4.41
N GLY A 187 -5.94 -8.00 -3.25
CA GLY A 187 -6.60 -7.53 -2.05
C GLY A 187 -5.96 -6.25 -1.47
N TYR A 188 -4.63 -6.14 -1.49
CA TYR A 188 -3.93 -4.92 -1.06
C TYR A 188 -4.35 -3.69 -1.89
N LEU A 189 -4.37 -3.83 -3.23
CA LEU A 189 -4.81 -2.75 -4.11
C LEU A 189 -6.32 -2.49 -4.01
N ALA A 190 -7.14 -3.51 -3.78
CA ALA A 190 -8.57 -3.34 -3.52
C ALA A 190 -8.87 -2.53 -2.25
N GLN A 191 -8.01 -2.60 -1.23
CA GLN A 191 -8.14 -1.85 0.02
C GLN A 191 -7.50 -0.45 -0.04
N ARG A 192 -6.78 -0.12 -1.12
CA ARG A 192 -5.98 1.10 -1.23
C ARG A 192 -6.86 2.35 -1.27
N GLY A 193 -6.79 3.16 -0.22
CA GLY A 193 -7.54 4.42 -0.09
C GLY A 193 -8.97 4.24 0.44
N GLU A 194 -9.27 3.13 1.11
CA GLU A 194 -10.33 3.08 2.11
C GLU A 194 -9.80 3.60 3.47
N SER A 195 -10.69 4.00 4.37
CA SER A 195 -10.31 4.39 5.74
C SER A 195 -10.05 3.15 6.61
N GLU A 196 -9.22 3.29 7.64
CA GLU A 196 -8.94 2.17 8.57
C GLU A 196 -10.22 1.65 9.26
N ASP A 197 -11.20 2.54 9.50
CA ASP A 197 -12.55 2.19 10.02
C ASP A 197 -13.42 1.33 9.08
N ALA A 198 -13.11 1.34 7.77
CA ALA A 198 -13.73 0.44 6.80
C ALA A 198 -13.06 -0.94 6.83
N LEU A 199 -11.72 -0.95 6.81
CA LEU A 199 -10.89 -2.16 6.84
C LEU A 199 -11.10 -3.00 8.11
N ALA A 200 -11.33 -2.36 9.26
CA ALA A 200 -11.56 -3.03 10.54
C ALA A 200 -12.85 -3.87 10.62
N ARG A 201 -13.75 -3.80 9.61
CA ARG A 201 -15.05 -4.48 9.62
C ARG A 201 -15.02 -5.91 9.05
N VAL A 202 -13.86 -6.40 8.62
CA VAL A 202 -13.69 -7.68 7.93
C VAL A 202 -12.87 -8.65 8.80
N ALA A 203 -13.53 -9.54 9.55
CA ALA A 203 -12.88 -10.50 10.47
C ALA A 203 -13.12 -11.98 10.07
N PRO A 204 -12.10 -12.86 10.08
CA PRO A 204 -12.02 -14.02 9.17
C PRO A 204 -12.66 -15.34 9.63
N LYS A 205 -13.00 -16.19 8.64
CA LYS A 205 -12.99 -17.67 8.74
C LYS A 205 -12.66 -18.28 7.36
N PRO A 206 -11.97 -19.44 7.29
CA PRO A 206 -11.27 -19.87 6.07
C PRO A 206 -12.13 -20.64 5.06
N THR A 207 -11.89 -20.42 3.77
CA THR A 207 -12.21 -21.36 2.67
C THR A 207 -11.18 -21.20 1.54
N THR A 208 -10.46 -22.26 1.19
CA THR A 208 -9.43 -22.24 0.12
C THR A 208 -10.03 -21.98 -1.26
N ALA A 209 -9.38 -21.14 -2.07
CA ALA A 209 -9.73 -20.98 -3.47
C ALA A 209 -9.41 -22.26 -4.27
N ASN A 210 -10.28 -22.60 -5.24
CA ASN A 210 -10.06 -23.71 -6.17
C ASN A 210 -9.81 -23.14 -7.58
N ILE A 211 -8.93 -23.82 -8.34
CA ILE A 211 -8.58 -23.45 -9.71
C ILE A 211 -9.77 -23.72 -10.64
N GLY A 212 -10.60 -22.70 -10.86
CA GLY A 212 -11.80 -22.77 -11.70
C GLY A 212 -12.57 -21.45 -11.89
N GLY A 213 -11.98 -20.32 -11.49
CA GLY A 213 -12.66 -19.02 -11.35
C GLY A 213 -12.80 -18.62 -9.88
N GLN A 214 -12.52 -17.37 -9.53
CA GLN A 214 -12.67 -16.90 -8.15
C GLN A 214 -14.14 -16.58 -7.87
N GLN A 215 -14.65 -17.05 -6.73
CA GLN A 215 -16.04 -16.92 -6.33
C GLN A 215 -16.13 -16.37 -4.90
N TRP A 216 -16.76 -15.20 -4.74
CA TRP A 216 -17.01 -14.60 -3.44
C TRP A 216 -18.47 -14.83 -3.06
N ARG A 217 -18.68 -15.56 -1.96
CA ARG A 217 -20.01 -15.92 -1.46
C ARG A 217 -20.47 -14.94 -0.37
N ALA A 218 -21.78 -14.83 -0.20
CA ALA A 218 -22.36 -14.17 0.96
C ALA A 218 -22.39 -15.09 2.17
N ILE A 219 -22.46 -14.51 3.36
CA ILE A 219 -22.99 -15.15 4.56
C ILE A 219 -24.34 -14.50 4.87
N ARG A 220 -25.33 -15.29 5.26
CA ARG A 220 -26.65 -14.77 5.65
C ARG A 220 -26.63 -14.37 7.12
N GLU A 221 -26.53 -13.07 7.40
CA GLU A 221 -26.59 -12.54 8.77
C GLU A 221 -28.03 -12.55 9.33
N LYS A 222 -29.02 -12.26 8.47
CA LYS A 222 -30.45 -12.26 8.82
C LYS A 222 -31.27 -12.93 7.72
N PRO A 223 -32.50 -13.42 7.98
CA PRO A 223 -33.30 -14.14 6.98
C PRO A 223 -33.45 -13.45 5.62
N ASP A 224 -33.43 -12.11 5.59
CA ASP A 224 -33.58 -11.32 4.35
C ASP A 224 -32.36 -10.42 4.06
N VAL A 225 -31.20 -10.67 4.69
CA VAL A 225 -29.98 -9.87 4.50
C VAL A 225 -28.77 -10.78 4.28
N LEU A 226 -28.15 -10.61 3.12
CA LEU A 226 -26.86 -11.21 2.75
C LEU A 226 -25.74 -10.21 2.97
N THR A 227 -24.70 -10.59 3.71
CA THR A 227 -23.48 -9.80 3.91
C THR A 227 -22.28 -10.47 3.23
N PRO A 228 -21.27 -9.72 2.75
CA PRO A 228 -20.08 -10.31 2.15
C PRO A 228 -19.35 -11.25 3.12
N ALA A 229 -18.87 -12.40 2.65
CA ALA A 229 -17.99 -13.24 3.46
C ALA A 229 -16.66 -12.53 3.75
N ALA A 230 -16.13 -12.78 4.94
CA ALA A 230 -14.85 -12.25 5.37
C ALA A 230 -13.68 -12.80 4.54
N ASP A 231 -12.61 -12.02 4.42
CA ASP A 231 -11.51 -12.40 3.54
C ASP A 231 -10.61 -13.49 4.11
N VAL A 232 -10.54 -14.62 3.40
CA VAL A 232 -9.63 -15.72 3.67
C VAL A 232 -8.18 -15.32 3.40
N ARG A 233 -7.96 -14.32 2.53
CA ARG A 233 -6.66 -13.85 2.05
C ARG A 233 -6.12 -12.69 2.89
N ALA A 234 -6.72 -12.39 4.04
CA ALA A 234 -6.25 -11.37 4.98
C ALA A 234 -4.76 -11.55 5.34
N GLU A 235 -4.27 -12.79 5.45
CA GLU A 235 -2.84 -13.06 5.64
C GLU A 235 -2.01 -12.68 4.40
N SER A 236 -2.38 -13.15 3.20
CA SER A 236 -1.74 -12.79 1.93
C SER A 236 -1.65 -11.26 1.73
N ILE A 237 -2.74 -10.55 2.04
CA ILE A 237 -2.82 -9.08 1.99
C ILE A 237 -1.87 -8.46 3.02
N ALA A 238 -1.85 -8.97 4.26
CA ALA A 238 -0.92 -8.48 5.29
C ALA A 238 0.55 -8.72 4.91
N ARG A 239 0.88 -9.88 4.29
CA ARG A 239 2.23 -10.18 3.79
C ARG A 239 2.66 -9.21 2.70
N ILE A 240 1.78 -8.91 1.74
CA ILE A 240 2.06 -7.95 0.66
C ILE A 240 2.14 -6.52 1.21
N LYS A 241 1.26 -6.13 2.15
CA LYS A 241 1.35 -4.84 2.83
C LYS A 241 2.66 -4.69 3.60
N PHE A 242 3.13 -5.73 4.29
CA PHE A 242 4.45 -5.75 4.92
C PHE A 242 5.59 -5.60 3.91
N LEU A 243 5.56 -6.35 2.80
CA LEU A 243 6.60 -6.26 1.76
C LEU A 243 6.64 -4.89 1.05
N LEU A 244 5.53 -4.16 1.00
CA LEU A 244 5.43 -2.84 0.34
C LEU A 244 5.54 -1.64 1.29
N GLU A 245 5.06 -1.74 2.54
CA GLU A 245 4.98 -0.64 3.51
C GLU A 245 5.77 -0.86 4.80
N GLY A 246 6.12 -2.11 5.12
CA GLY A 246 6.80 -2.50 6.36
C GLY A 246 8.20 -1.93 6.49
N GLU A 247 8.58 -1.58 7.72
CA GLU A 247 9.88 -0.97 8.07
C GLU A 247 10.23 0.23 7.16
N ASP A 248 9.25 1.11 6.92
CA ASP A 248 9.31 2.19 5.92
C ASP A 248 9.68 1.70 4.51
N SER A 249 8.96 0.68 4.04
CA SER A 249 9.11 0.09 2.71
C SER A 249 10.50 -0.47 2.39
N SER A 250 11.29 -0.83 3.41
CA SER A 250 12.67 -1.32 3.24
C SER A 250 12.74 -2.58 2.36
N HIS A 251 11.72 -3.43 2.40
CA HIS A 251 11.65 -4.69 1.66
C HIS A 251 11.14 -4.55 0.21
N ALA A 252 10.50 -3.43 -0.14
CA ALA A 252 9.84 -3.25 -1.43
C ALA A 252 10.79 -3.39 -2.65
N PRO A 253 12.05 -2.91 -2.62
CA PRO A 253 12.99 -3.11 -3.72
C PRO A 253 13.34 -4.59 -3.96
N ALA A 254 13.49 -5.39 -2.88
CA ALA A 254 13.76 -6.82 -2.98
C ALA A 254 12.53 -7.58 -3.51
N PHE A 255 11.34 -7.19 -3.06
CA PHE A 255 10.08 -7.71 -3.60
C PHE A 255 9.92 -7.42 -5.09
N PHE A 256 10.12 -6.16 -5.54
CA PHE A 256 10.07 -5.83 -6.97
C PHE A 256 11.18 -6.49 -7.80
N ALA A 257 12.36 -6.74 -7.23
CA ALA A 257 13.41 -7.49 -7.91
C ALA A 257 12.96 -8.94 -8.18
N MET A 258 12.32 -9.60 -7.22
CA MET A 258 11.74 -10.94 -7.37
C MET A 258 10.60 -10.97 -8.41
N LEU A 259 9.66 -10.00 -8.34
CA LEU A 259 8.57 -9.89 -9.34
C LEU A 259 9.11 -9.66 -10.75
N ARG A 260 10.18 -8.85 -10.90
CA ARG A 260 10.85 -8.56 -12.17
C ARG A 260 11.60 -9.76 -12.72
N ALA A 261 12.31 -10.52 -11.87
CA ALA A 261 13.01 -11.74 -12.27
C ALA A 261 12.02 -12.78 -12.82
N SER A 262 10.94 -13.03 -12.07
CA SER A 262 9.83 -13.90 -12.47
C SER A 262 9.21 -13.48 -13.81
N ALA A 263 8.94 -12.18 -14.00
CA ALA A 263 8.38 -11.67 -15.26
C ALA A 263 9.35 -11.79 -16.46
N GLN A 264 10.66 -11.60 -16.25
CA GLN A 264 11.68 -11.76 -17.30
C GLN A 264 11.85 -13.21 -17.74
N ASP A 265 11.70 -14.16 -16.82
CA ASP A 265 11.82 -15.59 -17.12
C ASP A 265 10.69 -16.09 -18.05
N VAL A 266 9.49 -15.50 -17.99
CA VAL A 266 8.42 -15.77 -18.99
C VAL A 266 8.83 -15.31 -20.38
N ALA A 267 9.30 -14.06 -20.50
CA ALA A 267 9.68 -13.48 -21.78
C ALA A 267 10.78 -14.30 -22.47
N ARG A 268 11.64 -14.96 -21.69
CA ARG A 268 12.65 -15.92 -22.18
C ARG A 268 12.07 -17.28 -22.59
N ARG A 269 11.03 -17.77 -21.89
CA ARG A 269 10.39 -19.06 -22.15
C ARG A 269 9.42 -19.04 -23.33
N ARG A 270 8.89 -17.88 -23.72
CA ARG A 270 7.96 -17.71 -24.87
C ARG A 270 8.46 -16.73 -25.95
N PRO A 271 9.61 -16.98 -26.59
CA PRO A 271 10.10 -16.13 -27.67
C PRO A 271 9.27 -16.34 -28.95
N GLY A 272 8.40 -15.38 -29.29
CA GLY A 272 7.75 -15.30 -30.60
C GLY A 272 6.27 -15.73 -30.65
N GLU A 273 5.70 -16.25 -29.57
CA GLU A 273 4.25 -16.32 -29.41
C GLU A 273 3.78 -15.09 -28.63
N GLY A 274 3.00 -14.22 -29.28
CA GLY A 274 2.42 -13.06 -28.62
C GLY A 274 1.53 -13.48 -27.45
N LEU A 275 1.38 -12.60 -26.45
CA LEU A 275 0.48 -12.82 -25.33
C LEU A 275 -0.88 -13.32 -25.82
N VAL A 276 -1.35 -14.42 -25.24
CA VAL A 276 -2.64 -15.07 -25.50
C VAL A 276 -2.77 -15.81 -26.84
N LYS A 277 -2.19 -17.01 -26.91
CA LYS A 277 -2.63 -18.13 -27.78
C LYS A 277 -3.18 -19.32 -26.99
N THR A 278 -3.58 -19.13 -25.74
CA THR A 278 -4.18 -20.18 -24.92
C THR A 278 -5.51 -20.65 -25.48
N SER A 279 -5.64 -21.95 -25.72
CA SER A 279 -6.90 -22.55 -26.16
C SER A 279 -7.89 -22.62 -24.99
N GLN A 280 -9.19 -22.71 -25.31
CA GLN A 280 -10.24 -22.69 -24.28
C GLN A 280 -10.14 -23.89 -23.35
N GLY A 281 -10.01 -23.64 -22.05
CA GLY A 281 -10.07 -24.66 -21.00
C GLY A 281 -8.76 -25.41 -20.72
N GLU A 282 -7.65 -25.09 -21.39
CA GLU A 282 -6.34 -25.60 -20.98
C GLU A 282 -5.92 -25.00 -19.64
N VAL A 283 -5.77 -25.87 -18.63
CA VAL A 283 -5.14 -25.53 -17.36
C VAL A 283 -3.66 -25.25 -17.65
N GLN A 284 -3.28 -23.97 -17.68
CA GLN A 284 -1.85 -23.64 -17.67
C GLN A 284 -1.24 -24.23 -16.39
N PRO A 285 -0.18 -25.05 -16.48
CA PRO A 285 0.56 -25.45 -15.28
C PRO A 285 1.10 -24.19 -14.61
N SER A 286 0.92 -24.07 -13.30
CA SER A 286 1.54 -22.98 -12.54
C SER A 286 3.06 -23.11 -12.64
N PHE A 287 3.72 -22.03 -13.04
CA PHE A 287 5.17 -21.94 -13.10
C PHE A 287 5.74 -21.14 -11.93
N ALA A 288 4.92 -20.93 -10.89
CA ALA A 288 5.26 -20.17 -9.69
C ALA A 288 6.61 -20.60 -9.10
N GLY A 289 7.58 -19.70 -9.18
CA GLY A 289 8.91 -19.94 -8.62
C GLY A 289 8.89 -19.89 -7.09
N ASP A 290 9.74 -20.71 -6.46
CA ASP A 290 9.96 -20.67 -5.01
C ASP A 290 10.47 -19.31 -4.49
N GLU A 291 10.90 -18.40 -5.36
CA GLU A 291 11.57 -17.14 -4.98
C GLU A 291 10.73 -16.28 -4.04
N GLY A 292 9.41 -16.15 -4.29
CA GLY A 292 8.51 -15.43 -3.40
C GLY A 292 8.40 -16.08 -2.02
N ASN A 293 8.37 -17.42 -1.96
CA ASN A 293 8.32 -18.18 -0.71
C ASN A 293 9.65 -18.07 0.06
N ARG A 294 10.79 -18.10 -0.65
CA ARG A 294 12.13 -17.94 -0.05
C ARG A 294 12.36 -16.53 0.49
N LEU A 295 11.95 -15.50 -0.26
CA LEU A 295 12.00 -14.11 0.19
C LEU A 295 11.17 -13.92 1.46
N PHE A 296 9.92 -14.42 1.47
CA PHE A 296 9.06 -14.27 2.64
C PHE A 296 9.57 -15.05 3.86
N ALA A 297 10.06 -16.28 3.68
CA ALA A 297 10.64 -17.08 4.77
C ALA A 297 11.88 -16.43 5.43
N GLN A 298 12.63 -15.61 4.69
CA GLN A 298 13.75 -14.83 5.25
C GLN A 298 13.27 -13.65 6.10
N LEU A 299 12.10 -13.07 5.77
CA LEU A 299 11.54 -11.87 6.41
C LEU A 299 10.45 -12.20 7.45
N GLU A 300 10.05 -13.47 7.60
CA GLU A 300 8.99 -13.90 8.52
C GLU A 300 9.19 -13.43 9.98
N PRO A 301 10.41 -13.41 10.57
CA PRO A 301 10.61 -12.84 11.91
C PRO A 301 10.31 -11.34 11.99
N GLN A 302 10.64 -10.58 10.93
CA GLN A 302 10.36 -9.15 10.81
C GLN A 302 8.86 -8.92 10.61
N PHE A 303 8.19 -9.75 9.80
CA PHE A 303 6.74 -9.71 9.63
C PHE A 303 5.98 -9.89 10.96
N VAL A 304 6.37 -10.86 11.78
CA VAL A 304 5.75 -11.10 13.12
C VAL A 304 5.99 -9.93 14.08
N SER A 305 7.13 -9.21 13.95
CA SER A 305 7.39 -7.98 14.69
C SER A 305 6.52 -6.82 14.18
N TRP A 306 6.50 -6.62 12.85
CA TRP A 306 5.71 -5.59 12.17
C TRP A 306 4.20 -5.72 12.43
N GLN A 307 3.66 -6.93 12.56
CA GLN A 307 2.26 -7.15 12.95
C GLN A 307 1.90 -6.53 14.31
N ARG A 308 2.89 -6.32 15.20
CA ARG A 308 2.70 -5.66 16.50
C ARG A 308 2.87 -4.15 16.43
N GLU A 309 3.76 -3.67 15.56
CA GLU A 309 3.99 -2.24 15.32
C GLU A 309 4.07 -1.92 13.82
N PRO A 310 2.91 -1.83 13.10
CA PRO A 310 2.90 -1.69 11.64
C PRO A 310 3.50 -0.39 11.11
N LEU A 311 3.69 0.59 11.99
CA LEU A 311 4.25 1.91 11.70
C LEU A 311 5.74 2.03 12.11
N ALA A 312 6.41 0.93 12.46
CA ALA A 312 7.85 0.92 12.70
C ALA A 312 8.62 1.55 11.51
N GLY A 313 9.61 2.38 11.82
CA GLY A 313 10.35 3.19 10.84
C GLY A 313 9.63 4.45 10.35
N GLN A 314 8.32 4.62 10.60
CA GLN A 314 7.60 5.85 10.28
C GLN A 314 7.67 6.85 11.45
N PRO A 315 8.22 8.07 11.24
CA PRO A 315 8.27 9.08 12.27
C PRO A 315 6.87 9.47 12.79
N ILE A 316 6.78 9.75 14.09
CA ILE A 316 5.57 10.26 14.72
C ILE A 316 5.45 11.75 14.40
N TYR A 317 4.43 12.11 13.63
CA TYR A 317 4.07 13.49 13.34
C TYR A 317 2.88 13.93 14.19
N ARG A 318 3.10 14.92 15.07
CA ARG A 318 2.08 15.54 15.91
C ARG A 318 1.96 17.03 15.52
N PRO A 319 1.17 17.39 14.49
CA PRO A 319 1.00 18.78 14.07
C PRO A 319 0.42 19.65 15.19
N ALA A 320 0.85 20.91 15.28
CA ALA A 320 0.26 21.85 16.21
C ALA A 320 -1.15 22.26 15.72
N SER A 321 -2.11 22.41 16.64
CA SER A 321 -3.55 22.50 16.33
C SER A 321 -3.96 23.67 15.42
N ASN A 322 -3.10 24.67 15.25
CA ASN A 322 -3.36 25.93 14.55
C ASN A 322 -2.42 26.19 13.34
N ILE A 323 -1.82 25.15 12.75
CA ILE A 323 -1.03 25.30 11.51
C ILE A 323 -1.92 25.44 10.28
N SER A 324 -1.46 26.18 9.27
CA SER A 324 -2.15 26.22 7.97
C SER A 324 -1.91 24.92 7.17
N PRO A 325 -2.81 24.52 6.26
CA PRO A 325 -2.62 23.33 5.43
C PRO A 325 -1.32 23.36 4.60
N GLU A 326 -0.92 24.53 4.11
CA GLU A 326 0.36 24.74 3.43
C GLU A 326 1.57 24.45 4.33
N MET A 327 1.49 24.85 5.61
CA MET A 327 2.54 24.59 6.59
C MET A 327 2.57 23.11 7.00
N GLU A 328 1.41 22.46 7.11
CA GLU A 328 1.33 21.02 7.35
C GLU A 328 1.95 20.22 6.19
N MET A 329 1.61 20.58 4.94
CA MET A 329 2.20 19.98 3.74
C MET A 329 3.73 20.10 3.76
N LEU A 330 4.25 21.31 4.04
CA LEU A 330 5.69 21.56 4.11
C LEU A 330 6.37 20.78 5.25
N GLN A 331 5.71 20.64 6.41
CA GLN A 331 6.21 19.83 7.52
C GLN A 331 6.28 18.33 7.14
N ARG A 332 5.27 17.80 6.44
CA ARG A 332 5.28 16.43 5.90
C ARG A 332 6.39 16.22 4.87
N GLU A 333 6.63 17.19 3.98
CA GLU A 333 7.78 17.15 3.05
C GLU A 333 9.13 17.18 3.79
N MET A 334 9.28 18.00 4.83
CA MET A 334 10.50 18.01 5.65
C MET A 334 10.73 16.69 6.39
N ILE A 335 9.68 15.99 6.84
CA ILE A 335 9.79 14.64 7.42
C ILE A 335 10.30 13.65 6.37
N LEU A 336 9.75 13.68 5.16
CA LEU A 336 10.21 12.81 4.07
C LEU A 336 11.69 13.08 3.72
N ALA A 337 12.09 14.35 3.65
CA ALA A 337 13.49 14.72 3.47
C ALA A 337 14.38 14.22 4.62
N LEU A 338 13.96 14.39 5.89
CA LEU A 338 14.70 13.87 7.05
C LEU A 338 14.88 12.34 7.01
N LYS A 339 13.82 11.57 6.67
CA LYS A 339 13.90 10.11 6.49
C LYS A 339 14.93 9.72 5.44
N LEU A 340 14.94 10.40 4.30
CA LEU A 340 15.89 10.16 3.22
C LEU A 340 17.33 10.53 3.62
N LEU A 341 17.52 11.64 4.34
CA LEU A 341 18.84 12.07 4.83
C LEU A 341 19.41 11.14 5.91
N GLN A 342 18.56 10.48 6.70
CA GLN A 342 18.99 9.44 7.66
C GLN A 342 19.43 8.15 6.98
N ARG A 343 18.88 7.81 5.80
CA ARG A 343 19.38 6.68 5.01
C ARG A 343 20.76 6.96 4.42
N GLN A 344 21.06 8.22 4.10
CA GLN A 344 22.38 8.64 3.61
C GLN A 344 23.38 8.99 4.72
N THR A 345 22.96 9.09 5.98
CA THR A 345 23.90 8.85 7.07
C THR A 345 24.24 7.37 7.10
N VAL A 346 25.19 7.00 6.24
CA VAL A 346 26.18 5.99 6.58
C VAL A 346 26.54 6.22 8.05
N PRO A 347 26.56 5.19 8.91
CA PRO A 347 27.23 5.31 10.18
C PRO A 347 28.71 5.55 9.88
N GLU A 348 29.10 6.82 9.72
CA GLU A 348 30.45 7.29 10.00
C GLU A 348 30.77 6.62 11.33
N GLN A 349 31.67 5.61 11.29
CA GLN A 349 32.03 4.79 12.44
C GLN A 349 32.20 5.75 13.59
N VAL A 350 31.31 5.69 14.59
CA VAL A 350 31.19 6.71 15.62
C VAL A 350 32.59 6.93 16.16
N SER A 351 33.22 8.02 15.70
CA SER A 351 34.63 8.24 15.95
C SER A 351 34.66 8.41 17.44
N VAL A 352 35.26 7.43 18.13
CA VAL A 352 35.01 7.22 19.56
C VAL A 352 35.45 8.48 20.26
N ASN A 353 34.48 9.36 20.50
CA ASN A 353 34.65 10.67 21.08
C ASN A 353 34.91 10.36 22.54
N THR A 354 36.17 10.03 22.78
CA THR A 354 36.73 9.67 24.06
C THR A 354 36.43 10.86 24.93
N LYS A 355 35.38 10.76 25.76
CA LYS A 355 34.99 11.83 26.68
C LYS A 355 36.18 12.02 27.62
N VAL A 356 37.05 12.97 27.29
CA VAL A 356 38.12 13.43 28.17
C VAL A 356 37.42 14.20 29.28
N VAL A 357 36.98 13.46 30.30
CA VAL A 357 36.41 14.03 31.51
C VAL A 357 37.55 14.71 32.25
N VAL A 358 37.70 16.01 32.02
CA VAL A 358 38.62 16.86 32.79
C VAL A 358 37.99 17.05 34.16
N PHE A 359 38.38 16.20 35.12
CA PHE A 359 38.01 16.35 36.52
C PHE A 359 38.62 17.64 37.08
N LYS A 360 37.81 18.70 37.19
CA LYS A 360 38.10 19.82 38.10
C LYS A 360 37.70 19.38 39.51
N GLN A 361 38.59 19.64 40.47
CA GLN A 361 38.56 18.94 41.77
C GLN A 361 37.49 19.46 42.76
N ASP A 362 36.85 20.61 42.50
CA ASP A 362 35.99 21.32 43.46
C ASP A 362 34.55 21.62 42.98
N GLU A 363 34.12 21.13 41.80
CA GLU A 363 32.75 21.31 41.31
C GLU A 363 32.06 19.95 41.09
N ALA A 364 31.00 19.70 41.85
CA ALA A 364 30.16 18.51 41.65
C ALA A 364 29.51 18.57 40.26
N PRO A 365 29.71 17.56 39.38
CA PRO A 365 29.17 17.59 38.04
C PRO A 365 27.64 17.43 38.08
N VAL A 366 26.92 18.54 37.95
CA VAL A 366 25.49 18.54 37.66
C VAL A 366 25.31 18.04 36.23
N ALA A 367 25.25 16.73 36.08
CA ALA A 367 24.85 16.09 34.84
C ALA A 367 23.40 16.49 34.55
N LYS A 368 23.21 17.52 33.71
CA LYS A 368 21.94 17.70 33.02
C LYS A 368 21.67 16.41 32.25
N ALA A 369 20.48 15.84 32.41
CA ALA A 369 20.04 14.78 31.53
C ALA A 369 20.12 15.29 30.09
N ASP A 370 20.91 14.62 29.25
CA ASP A 370 20.96 14.93 27.82
C ASP A 370 19.55 14.68 27.26
N SER A 371 18.88 15.76 26.87
CA SER A 371 17.56 15.71 26.23
C SER A 371 17.67 14.97 24.90
N GLY A 372 16.85 13.93 24.73
CA GLY A 372 16.51 13.29 23.45
C GLY A 372 17.64 13.16 22.44
N LYS A 373 18.25 11.97 22.34
CA LYS A 373 19.36 11.71 21.43
C LYS A 373 18.94 11.98 19.98
N GLN A 374 19.33 13.14 19.46
CA GLN A 374 18.95 13.56 18.11
C GLN A 374 19.73 12.75 17.07
N LEU A 375 18.99 12.28 16.06
CA LEU A 375 19.55 11.47 15.00
C LEU A 375 20.31 12.33 13.98
N ALA A 376 21.50 11.88 13.57
CA ALA A 376 22.32 12.58 12.60
C ALA A 376 21.63 12.69 11.23
N ILE A 377 21.95 13.75 10.47
CA ILE A 377 21.44 13.95 9.11
C ILE A 377 22.55 14.34 8.13
N ALA A 378 22.50 13.76 6.93
CA ALA A 378 23.40 14.08 5.83
C ALA A 378 23.21 15.53 5.35
N ASP A 379 24.16 16.04 4.56
CA ASP A 379 23.97 17.32 3.86
C ASP A 379 22.91 17.15 2.74
N PRO A 380 21.88 18.00 2.66
CA PRO A 380 20.79 17.84 1.69
C PRO A 380 21.22 17.85 0.23
N GLN A 381 22.16 18.73 -0.14
CA GLN A 381 22.59 18.84 -1.53
C GLN A 381 23.41 17.61 -1.91
N ARG A 382 24.37 17.21 -1.05
CA ARG A 382 25.16 16.00 -1.27
C ARG A 382 24.30 14.74 -1.35
N ALA A 383 23.33 14.58 -0.46
CA ALA A 383 22.44 13.43 -0.47
C ALA A 383 21.59 13.40 -1.75
N PHE A 384 21.11 14.54 -2.23
CA PHE A 384 20.41 14.64 -3.52
C PHE A 384 21.33 14.26 -4.69
N ASP A 385 22.55 14.80 -4.73
CA ASP A 385 23.54 14.45 -5.75
C ASP A 385 23.85 12.94 -5.76
N GLU A 386 23.95 12.32 -4.58
CA GLU A 386 24.14 10.88 -4.41
C GLU A 386 22.90 10.04 -4.78
N PHE A 387 21.67 10.53 -4.52
CA PHE A 387 20.42 9.88 -4.96
C PHE A 387 20.23 9.90 -6.48
N VAL A 388 20.66 10.99 -7.15
CA VAL A 388 20.46 11.18 -8.60
C VAL A 388 21.58 10.55 -9.43
N ASN A 389 22.83 10.62 -8.97
CA ASN A 389 24.01 10.25 -9.75
C ASN A 389 24.80 9.06 -9.18
N GLY A 390 24.51 8.63 -7.95
CA GLY A 390 25.22 7.53 -7.31
C GLY A 390 24.74 6.16 -7.78
N ASP A 391 25.67 5.20 -7.87
CA ASP A 391 25.35 3.77 -8.03
C ASP A 391 24.85 3.19 -6.69
N GLN A 392 23.70 3.68 -6.25
CA GLN A 392 23.11 3.33 -4.96
C GLN A 392 22.31 2.04 -5.05
N GLN A 393 22.33 1.26 -3.96
CA GLN A 393 21.42 0.14 -3.81
C GLN A 393 19.96 0.63 -3.91
N PRO A 394 19.07 -0.07 -4.65
CA PRO A 394 17.66 0.28 -4.74
C PRO A 394 17.00 0.38 -3.36
N TRP A 395 16.32 1.50 -3.12
CA TRP A 395 15.61 1.76 -1.87
C TRP A 395 14.17 2.23 -2.14
N ALA A 396 13.28 2.05 -1.16
CA ALA A 396 11.93 2.60 -1.17
C ALA A 396 11.56 3.17 0.21
N THR A 397 10.68 4.17 0.25
CA THR A 397 10.11 4.80 1.45
C THR A 397 8.65 5.19 1.18
N ARG A 398 7.87 5.49 2.22
CA ARG A 398 6.53 6.08 2.05
C ARG A 398 6.59 7.60 1.87
N ASP A 399 5.94 8.10 0.81
CA ASP A 399 5.74 9.53 0.51
C ASP A 399 4.61 10.15 1.37
N ILE A 400 4.42 11.46 1.27
CA ILE A 400 3.50 12.27 2.09
C ILE A 400 2.01 11.91 1.93
N ASP A 401 1.64 11.32 0.79
CA ASP A 401 0.30 10.81 0.46
C ASP A 401 0.15 9.30 0.80
N GLY A 402 1.17 8.70 1.40
CA GLY A 402 1.23 7.29 1.73
C GLY A 402 1.59 6.38 0.56
N SER A 403 1.84 6.92 -0.64
CA SER A 403 2.32 6.17 -1.81
C SER A 403 3.80 5.75 -1.65
N LEU A 404 4.26 4.92 -2.57
CA LEU A 404 5.60 4.32 -2.52
C LEU A 404 6.60 5.16 -3.34
N LEU A 405 7.53 5.82 -2.65
CA LEU A 405 8.64 6.55 -3.26
C LEU A 405 9.85 5.62 -3.41
N LEU A 406 10.21 5.32 -4.65
CA LEU A 406 11.37 4.50 -5.01
C LEU A 406 12.56 5.37 -5.43
N SER A 407 13.78 4.82 -5.29
CA SER A 407 15.02 5.48 -5.76
C SER A 407 15.02 5.86 -7.24
N SER A 408 14.23 5.15 -8.06
CA SER A 408 14.04 5.44 -9.49
C SER A 408 13.14 6.64 -9.79
N ASN A 409 12.41 7.19 -8.80
CA ASN A 409 11.48 8.30 -9.00
C ASN A 409 12.18 9.67 -8.90
N LEU A 410 13.14 9.89 -9.80
CA LEU A 410 13.94 11.12 -9.87
C LEU A 410 13.09 12.41 -9.97
N PRO A 411 11.96 12.47 -10.74
CA PRO A 411 11.14 13.69 -10.80
C PRO A 411 10.54 14.08 -9.44
N ARG A 412 10.09 13.10 -8.64
CA ARG A 412 9.56 13.35 -7.30
C ARG A 412 10.66 13.78 -6.33
N LEU A 413 11.86 13.22 -6.46
CA LEU A 413 13.02 13.66 -5.68
C LEU A 413 13.46 15.09 -6.01
N ALA A 414 13.49 15.47 -7.29
CA ALA A 414 13.75 16.85 -7.72
C ALA A 414 12.66 17.82 -7.23
N GLN A 415 11.39 17.41 -7.21
CA GLN A 415 10.33 18.20 -6.59
C GLN A 415 10.53 18.36 -5.07
N LEU A 416 10.97 17.30 -4.38
CA LEU A 416 11.18 17.31 -2.94
C LEU A 416 12.37 18.20 -2.54
N PHE A 417 13.55 18.00 -3.13
CA PHE A 417 14.79 18.71 -2.76
C PHE A 417 15.06 19.98 -3.59
N GLY A 418 14.26 20.28 -4.61
CA GLY A 418 14.56 21.29 -5.62
C GLY A 418 15.44 20.72 -6.75
N GLU A 419 15.37 21.31 -7.94
CA GLU A 419 16.12 20.85 -9.13
C GLU A 419 17.64 20.84 -8.92
N ASP A 420 18.16 21.67 -8.02
CA ASP A 420 19.58 21.76 -7.64
C ASP A 420 19.89 21.17 -6.26
N GLY A 421 18.93 20.48 -5.63
CA GLY A 421 19.07 19.91 -4.29
C GLY A 421 19.06 20.93 -3.13
N ARG A 422 18.84 22.23 -3.38
CA ARG A 422 19.02 23.30 -2.38
C ARG A 422 17.75 23.85 -1.74
N ARG A 423 16.58 23.21 -1.93
CA ARG A 423 15.33 23.61 -1.25
C ARG A 423 15.47 23.57 0.27
N PHE A 424 16.27 22.64 0.79
CA PHE A 424 16.59 22.51 2.20
C PHE A 424 18.06 22.81 2.48
N HIS A 425 18.35 23.20 3.72
CA HIS A 425 19.70 23.48 4.20
C HIS A 425 19.95 22.76 5.53
N ARG A 426 21.19 22.36 5.81
CA ARG A 426 21.59 21.85 7.13
C ARG A 426 22.15 22.97 7.99
N ILE A 427 21.62 23.18 9.19
CA ILE A 427 22.13 24.18 10.15
C ILE A 427 22.46 23.52 11.48
N ARG A 428 23.41 24.06 12.24
CA ARG A 428 23.77 23.57 13.57
C ARG A 428 23.01 24.37 14.64
N GLN A 429 22.25 23.68 15.48
CA GLN A 429 21.46 24.25 16.57
C GLN A 429 21.69 23.42 17.83
N ASN A 430 22.09 24.05 18.94
CA ASN A 430 22.36 23.39 20.22
C ASN A 430 23.25 22.13 20.09
N ASP A 431 24.35 22.24 19.35
CA ASP A 431 25.28 21.16 18.98
C ASP A 431 24.79 20.03 18.06
N HIS A 432 23.53 20.04 17.65
CA HIS A 432 22.99 19.07 16.68
C HIS A 432 22.78 19.68 15.29
N TRP A 433 22.68 18.83 14.27
CA TRP A 433 22.34 19.25 12.90
C TRP A 433 20.84 19.10 12.66
N VAL A 434 20.18 20.18 12.24
CA VAL A 434 18.75 20.20 11.92
C VAL A 434 18.52 20.60 10.47
N LEU A 435 17.44 20.10 9.88
CA LEU A 435 17.01 20.46 8.53
C LEU A 435 16.27 21.79 8.58
N ALA A 436 16.57 22.71 7.67
CA ALA A 436 16.00 24.05 7.64
C ALA A 436 15.49 24.45 6.25
N ILE A 437 14.39 25.19 6.22
CA ILE A 437 13.89 25.89 5.03
C ILE A 437 13.57 27.35 5.37
N LYS A 438 13.99 28.26 4.49
CA LYS A 438 13.69 29.69 4.60
C LYS A 438 12.23 29.95 4.22
N LEU A 439 11.49 30.58 5.13
CA LEU A 439 10.14 31.08 4.89
C LEU A 439 10.18 32.56 4.49
N GLY A 440 9.05 33.07 3.98
CA GLY A 440 8.86 34.49 3.77
C GLY A 440 9.05 35.33 5.05
N LYS A 441 9.54 36.56 4.87
CA LYS A 441 9.88 37.54 5.93
C LYS A 441 11.09 37.15 6.81
N GLY A 442 12.02 36.35 6.27
CA GLY A 442 13.28 35.99 6.95
C GLY A 442 13.14 34.95 8.08
N ARG A 443 11.92 34.46 8.34
CA ARG A 443 11.68 33.34 9.26
C ARG A 443 12.25 32.05 8.66
N THR A 444 12.66 31.12 9.51
CA THR A 444 13.17 29.80 9.11
C THR A 444 12.38 28.73 9.83
N LEU A 445 11.84 27.75 9.09
CA LEU A 445 11.30 26.52 9.68
C LEU A 445 12.44 25.53 9.81
N THR A 446 12.65 25.01 11.02
CA THR A 446 13.61 23.95 11.32
C THR A 446 12.87 22.67 11.71
N ALA A 447 13.44 21.53 11.36
CA ALA A 447 12.90 20.21 11.66
C ALA A 447 14.02 19.22 12.02
N TRP A 448 13.73 18.29 12.94
CA TRP A 448 14.64 17.21 13.32
C TRP A 448 13.85 15.97 13.76
N LEU A 449 14.56 14.84 13.88
CA LEU A 449 14.03 13.59 14.39
C LEU A 449 14.70 13.26 15.74
N GLU A 450 13.87 13.00 16.74
CA GLU A 450 14.24 12.72 18.12
C GLU A 450 13.86 11.27 18.47
N GLU A 451 14.71 10.52 19.17
CA GLU A 451 14.34 9.19 19.68
C GLU A 451 13.13 9.31 20.65
N SER A 452 12.12 8.44 20.53
CA SER A 452 10.93 8.45 21.40
C SER A 452 11.03 7.35 22.45
N ASP A 453 10.92 7.71 23.72
CA ASP A 453 10.94 6.77 24.85
C ASP A 453 9.73 5.82 24.85
N GLU A 454 8.59 6.26 24.32
CA GLU A 454 7.35 5.46 24.23
C GLU A 454 7.40 4.43 23.08
N THR A 455 7.99 4.81 21.95
CA THR A 455 8.03 4.00 20.72
C THR A 455 9.42 4.09 20.08
N PRO A 456 10.41 3.30 20.53
CA PRO A 456 11.80 3.42 20.09
C PRO A 456 12.01 3.09 18.59
N LEU A 457 11.08 2.37 17.95
CA LEU A 457 11.09 2.10 16.51
C LEU A 457 10.54 3.27 15.67
N ARG A 458 10.09 4.36 16.29
CA ARG A 458 9.39 5.47 15.63
C ARG A 458 9.85 6.82 16.19
N PRO A 459 10.85 7.48 15.56
CA PRO A 459 11.35 8.76 16.05
C PRO A 459 10.27 9.85 15.96
N GLU A 460 10.25 10.79 16.90
CA GLU A 460 9.33 11.92 16.88
C GLU A 460 9.84 13.03 15.97
N ALA A 461 8.97 13.48 15.06
CA ALA A 461 9.23 14.62 14.20
C ALA A 461 8.93 15.93 14.94
N ARG A 462 9.98 16.72 15.16
CA ARG A 462 9.93 18.00 15.86
C ARG A 462 10.16 19.15 14.91
N PHE A 463 9.52 20.29 15.19
CA PHE A 463 9.57 21.50 14.38
C PHE A 463 9.70 22.75 15.24
N ALA A 464 10.46 23.73 14.77
CA ALA A 464 10.47 25.08 15.34
C ALA A 464 10.51 26.15 14.24
N ILE A 465 9.80 27.26 14.44
CA ILE A 465 9.91 28.44 13.57
C ILE A 465 10.80 29.46 14.27
N VAL A 466 11.98 29.69 13.71
CA VAL A 466 12.91 30.72 14.16
C VAL A 466 12.58 32.02 13.43
N ASP A 467 12.20 33.05 14.19
CA ASP A 467 11.92 34.39 13.68
C ASP A 467 13.03 35.35 14.12
N PRO A 468 13.92 35.82 13.23
CA PRO A 468 15.05 36.67 13.60
C PRO A 468 14.61 38.06 14.11
N SER A 469 13.36 38.46 13.87
CA SER A 469 12.82 39.73 14.38
C SER A 469 12.38 39.65 15.85
N LYS A 470 12.25 38.43 16.40
CA LYS A 470 11.95 38.23 17.82
C LYS A 470 13.25 37.87 18.55
N PRO A 471 13.75 38.68 19.51
CA PRO A 471 14.82 38.25 20.39
C PRO A 471 14.40 36.97 21.13
N ALA A 472 15.36 36.10 21.44
CA ALA A 472 15.17 34.68 21.81
C ALA A 472 14.51 34.42 23.18
N ALA A 473 13.65 35.31 23.66
CA ALA A 473 12.97 35.27 24.95
C ALA A 473 11.75 34.31 25.01
N ASN A 474 11.46 33.55 23.94
CA ASN A 474 10.24 32.74 23.81
C ASN A 474 10.47 31.39 23.09
N MET A 475 11.64 30.77 23.27
CA MET A 475 11.67 29.30 23.18
C MET A 475 10.99 28.73 24.43
N PRO A 476 10.13 27.71 24.33
CA PRO A 476 9.68 26.99 25.52
C PRO A 476 10.92 26.46 26.23
N ALA A 477 11.10 26.84 27.49
CA ALA A 477 12.10 26.21 28.33
C ALA A 477 11.83 24.68 28.31
N PRO A 478 12.88 23.83 28.31
CA PRO A 478 12.66 22.40 28.51
C PRO A 478 11.80 22.21 29.76
N PRO A 479 10.82 21.29 29.76
CA PRO A 479 9.93 21.11 30.89
C PRO A 479 10.77 20.98 32.16
N PRO A 480 10.46 21.74 33.23
CA PRO A 480 11.30 21.75 34.42
C PRO A 480 11.46 20.31 34.90
N ALA A 481 12.72 19.87 35.00
CA ALA A 481 13.05 18.50 35.39
C ALA A 481 12.23 18.16 36.64
N ALA A 482 11.44 17.08 36.55
CA ALA A 482 10.49 16.72 37.59
C ALA A 482 11.25 16.67 38.92
N GLN A 483 10.90 17.59 39.82
CA GLN A 483 11.51 17.61 41.14
C GLN A 483 11.23 16.23 41.76
N PRO A 484 12.26 15.50 42.25
CA PRO A 484 12.03 14.22 42.88
C PRO A 484 11.06 14.44 44.04
N GLN A 485 9.83 13.92 43.89
CA GLN A 485 8.84 13.97 44.95
C GLN A 485 9.45 13.23 46.13
N ALA A 486 9.60 13.93 47.25
CA ALA A 486 10.10 13.32 48.47
C ALA A 486 9.18 12.15 48.84
N GLU A 487 9.73 10.94 48.89
CA GLU A 487 9.00 9.75 49.29
C GLU A 487 8.49 9.91 50.72
N LEU A 488 7.22 10.28 50.86
CA LEU A 488 6.50 10.18 52.13
C LEU A 488 6.32 8.69 52.41
N GLY A 489 7.00 8.22 53.46
CA GLY A 489 7.27 6.80 53.68
C GLY A 489 6.01 5.91 53.71
N ALA A 490 6.08 4.80 52.96
CA ALA A 490 5.10 3.73 53.07
C ALA A 490 5.26 2.98 54.40
N PRO A 491 4.17 2.59 55.08
CA PRO A 491 4.24 1.84 56.33
C PRO A 491 4.74 0.40 56.11
N VAL A 492 5.59 -0.06 57.02
CA VAL A 492 6.10 -1.44 57.05
C VAL A 492 4.95 -2.43 57.27
N VAL A 493 4.68 -3.26 56.26
CA VAL A 493 3.74 -4.38 56.38
C VAL A 493 4.51 -5.65 56.76
N ALA A 494 4.08 -6.30 57.85
CA ALA A 494 4.70 -7.51 58.37
C ALA A 494 4.49 -8.73 57.45
N PRO A 495 5.42 -9.71 57.42
CA PRO A 495 5.32 -10.87 56.55
C PRO A 495 4.22 -11.85 57.02
N GLN A 496 3.35 -12.27 56.09
CA GLN A 496 2.42 -13.37 56.33
C GLN A 496 3.11 -14.74 56.24
N PRO A 497 2.70 -15.73 57.04
CA PRO A 497 3.31 -17.06 57.04
C PRO A 497 2.86 -17.90 55.83
N GLN A 498 3.81 -18.66 55.27
CA GLN A 498 3.54 -19.64 54.21
C GLN A 498 2.71 -20.81 54.76
N GLN A 499 1.55 -21.10 54.15
CA GLN A 499 0.83 -22.35 54.38
C GLN A 499 1.28 -23.41 53.37
N ALA A 500 1.75 -24.53 53.89
CA ALA A 500 2.00 -25.73 53.10
C ALA A 500 0.70 -26.52 52.90
N THR A 501 0.45 -26.99 51.68
CA THR A 501 -0.58 -28.00 51.40
C THR A 501 0.06 -29.26 50.85
N ALA A 502 -0.32 -30.40 51.44
CA ALA A 502 0.29 -31.70 51.18
C ALA A 502 -0.51 -32.54 50.17
N ARG A 503 0.21 -33.52 49.61
CA ARG A 503 -0.25 -34.62 48.75
C ARG A 503 -1.64 -35.20 49.07
N ALA A 504 -2.34 -35.61 48.02
CA ALA A 504 -3.11 -36.85 48.02
C ALA A 504 -3.00 -37.55 46.65
N ASN A 505 -2.74 -38.86 46.65
CA ASN A 505 -2.71 -39.71 45.45
C ASN A 505 -4.07 -40.38 45.24
N SER A 506 -4.53 -40.50 43.99
CA SER A 506 -5.38 -41.62 43.56
C SER A 506 -5.49 -41.69 42.03
N ALA A 507 -5.25 -42.87 41.47
CA ALA A 507 -5.38 -43.22 40.05
C ALA A 507 -5.68 -44.73 39.93
N PRO A 508 -5.97 -45.27 38.74
CA PRO A 508 -6.99 -44.84 37.78
C PRO A 508 -8.09 -45.95 37.78
N PRO A 509 -8.34 -46.85 36.79
CA PRO A 509 -8.16 -46.87 35.33
C PRO A 509 -9.47 -46.57 34.55
N GLY A 510 -9.38 -46.55 33.22
CA GLY A 510 -10.53 -46.57 32.30
C GLY A 510 -10.02 -46.67 30.85
N ASP A 511 -10.17 -47.84 30.24
CA ASP A 511 -9.65 -48.15 28.90
C ASP A 511 -10.29 -47.34 27.77
N GLN A 512 -9.53 -47.07 26.69
CA GLN A 512 -9.92 -47.41 25.30
C GLN A 512 -8.76 -47.16 24.29
N PRO A 513 -8.80 -47.75 23.07
CA PRO A 513 -7.58 -48.29 22.44
C PRO A 513 -6.88 -47.40 21.40
N VAL A 514 -5.61 -47.74 21.16
CA VAL A 514 -4.72 -47.17 20.15
C VAL A 514 -5.14 -47.58 18.74
N GLY A 515 -5.50 -46.60 17.90
CA GLY A 515 -5.68 -46.79 16.46
C GLY A 515 -4.34 -46.95 15.73
N GLN A 516 -4.06 -48.15 15.21
CA GLN A 516 -2.89 -48.41 14.38
C GLN A 516 -3.02 -47.81 12.99
N TRP A 517 -2.15 -46.87 12.64
CA TRP A 517 -1.99 -46.42 11.25
C TRP A 517 -1.12 -47.41 10.47
N ARG A 518 -1.73 -48.21 9.60
CA ARG A 518 -1.02 -49.05 8.62
C ARG A 518 -0.68 -48.23 7.37
N ALA A 519 0.60 -47.99 7.14
CA ALA A 519 1.08 -47.57 5.83
C ALA A 519 0.90 -48.72 4.83
N LYS A 520 0.20 -48.48 3.71
CA LYS A 520 0.21 -49.36 2.54
C LYS A 520 1.25 -48.84 1.56
N ALA A 521 2.30 -49.61 1.31
CA ALA A 521 3.14 -49.42 0.14
C ALA A 521 2.33 -49.77 -1.12
N ILE A 522 2.52 -48.99 -2.18
CA ILE A 522 2.01 -49.26 -3.52
C ILE A 522 3.23 -49.62 -4.38
N GLU A 523 3.30 -50.86 -4.84
CA GLU A 523 4.27 -51.26 -5.86
C GLU A 523 3.73 -50.87 -7.26
N PRO A 524 4.60 -50.43 -8.19
CA PRO A 524 4.21 -50.16 -9.56
C PRO A 524 4.14 -51.48 -10.35
N ASN A 525 3.02 -51.72 -11.02
CA ASN A 525 2.88 -52.87 -11.92
C ASN A 525 3.35 -52.51 -13.33
N LYS A 526 3.88 -53.50 -14.05
CA LYS A 526 4.34 -53.40 -15.45
C LYS A 526 3.19 -53.56 -16.44
#